data_AF-A0A7C2HA16-F1
#
_entry.id   AF-A0A7C2HA16-F1
#
_cell.length_a   1.000
_cell.length_b   1.000
_cell.length_c   1.000
_cell.angle_alpha   90.00
_cell.angle_beta   90.00
_cell.angle_gamma   90.00
#
_symmetry.space_group_name_H-M   'P 1'
#
loop_
_entity.id
_entity.type
_entity.pdbx_description
1 polymer ?
#
loop_
_entity_poly.entity_id
_entity_poly.type
_entity_poly.pdbx_seq_one_letter_code
_entity_poly.pdbx_strand_id
1 'polypeptide(L)'
;MVATAQAPWFPVIFSDKCDGCAKLGKPRCVEYCPNSVFTYENGKAVVTYPARCISGCTACAPLCHKKAISFPQKSTPFVTVKSEKEKLLRKTTCPRCGKTYWTNRESDVCIDCESPY
;
A
#
# COMPACT_ATOMS: atom_id res chain seq x y z
N MET A 1 -11.18 -14.03 33.63
CA MET A 1 -10.48 -13.00 32.84
C MET A 1 -10.04 -13.65 31.53
N VAL A 2 -10.82 -13.53 30.46
CA VAL A 2 -10.41 -14.04 29.14
C VAL A 2 -9.53 -12.97 28.54
N ALA A 3 -8.21 -13.19 28.58
CA ALA A 3 -7.29 -12.44 27.75
C ALA A 3 -7.68 -12.71 26.30
N THR A 4 -8.31 -11.75 25.64
CA THR A 4 -8.52 -11.78 24.20
C THR A 4 -7.15 -11.72 23.54
N ALA A 5 -6.56 -12.90 23.30
CA ALA A 5 -5.34 -13.05 22.53
C ALA A 5 -5.64 -12.58 21.10
N GLN A 6 -5.48 -11.29 20.84
CA GLN A 6 -5.53 -10.73 19.50
C GLN A 6 -4.42 -11.43 18.72
N ALA A 7 -4.79 -12.22 17.70
CA ALA A 7 -3.80 -12.91 16.88
C ALA A 7 -2.78 -11.88 16.35
N PRO A 8 -1.48 -12.13 16.51
CA PRO A 8 -0.46 -11.17 16.13
C PRO A 8 -0.54 -10.90 14.62
N TRP A 9 -0.59 -9.62 14.25
CA TRP A 9 -0.66 -9.19 12.86
C TRP A 9 0.73 -9.11 12.26
N PHE A 10 1.07 -10.04 11.38
CA PHE A 10 2.30 -9.98 10.58
C PHE A 10 2.15 -10.80 9.30
N PRO A 11 2.94 -10.49 8.26
CA PRO A 11 2.94 -11.27 7.02
C PRO A 11 3.58 -12.65 7.23
N VAL A 12 3.08 -13.66 6.53
CA VAL A 12 3.70 -14.97 6.36
C VAL A 12 4.23 -15.06 4.93
N ILE A 13 5.48 -15.50 4.79
CA ILE A 13 6.11 -15.74 3.48
C ILE A 13 6.10 -17.22 3.17
N PHE A 14 5.50 -17.57 2.04
CA PHE A 14 5.58 -18.91 1.45
C PHE A 14 6.85 -19.03 0.62
N SER A 15 7.89 -19.60 1.21
CA SER A 15 9.20 -19.78 0.59
C SER A 15 9.17 -20.57 -0.72
N ASP A 16 8.19 -21.46 -0.91
CA ASP A 16 7.97 -22.20 -2.17
C ASP A 16 7.64 -21.27 -3.36
N LYS A 17 6.86 -20.21 -3.10
CA LYS A 17 6.45 -19.24 -4.12
C LYS A 17 7.44 -18.09 -4.26
N CYS A 18 8.22 -17.80 -3.21
CA CYS A 18 9.19 -16.71 -3.20
C CYS A 18 10.40 -17.06 -4.09
N ASP A 19 10.53 -16.37 -5.22
CA ASP A 19 11.70 -16.47 -6.11
C ASP A 19 12.84 -15.52 -5.71
N GLY A 20 12.77 -14.89 -4.53
CA GLY A 20 13.74 -13.89 -4.11
C GLY A 20 13.67 -12.55 -4.83
N CYS A 21 12.70 -12.38 -5.74
CA CYS A 21 12.74 -11.33 -6.74
C CYS A 21 14.08 -11.35 -7.51
N ALA A 22 14.61 -12.53 -7.83
CA ALA A 22 15.94 -12.70 -8.44
C ALA A 22 16.14 -11.85 -9.71
N LYS A 23 15.06 -11.59 -10.46
CA LYS A 23 15.06 -10.75 -11.67
C LYS A 23 15.16 -9.24 -11.41
N LEU A 24 14.87 -8.81 -10.18
CA LEU A 24 14.78 -7.40 -9.76
C LEU A 24 15.97 -6.98 -8.89
N GLY A 25 16.90 -7.89 -8.61
CA GLY A 25 18.08 -7.66 -7.77
C GLY A 25 17.78 -7.67 -6.27
N LYS A 26 16.70 -7.01 -5.83
CA LYS A 26 16.25 -6.99 -4.44
C LYS A 26 14.76 -7.31 -4.29
N PRO A 27 14.37 -7.94 -3.17
CA PRO A 27 12.96 -8.17 -2.86
C PRO A 27 12.22 -6.86 -2.57
N ARG A 28 11.25 -6.52 -3.42
CA ARG A 28 10.42 -5.30 -3.29
C ARG A 28 9.74 -5.18 -1.92
N CYS A 29 9.38 -6.29 -1.29
CA CYS A 29 8.80 -6.28 0.05
C CYS A 29 9.78 -5.79 1.13
N VAL A 30 11.08 -6.05 0.99
CA VAL A 30 12.10 -5.55 1.91
C VAL A 30 12.33 -4.07 1.67
N GLU A 31 12.47 -3.65 0.41
CA GLU A 31 12.75 -2.24 0.09
C GLU A 31 11.57 -1.31 0.36
N TYR A 32 10.34 -1.77 0.12
CA TYR A 32 9.15 -0.95 0.29
C TYR A 32 8.72 -0.82 1.75
N CYS A 33 9.08 -1.75 2.63
CA CYS A 33 8.58 -1.74 4.01
C CYS A 33 9.37 -0.72 4.86
N PRO A 34 8.79 0.45 5.23
CA PRO A 34 9.51 1.46 6.01
C PRO A 34 9.88 0.96 7.42
N ASN A 35 9.16 -0.05 7.91
CA ASN A 35 9.38 -0.62 9.24
C ASN A 35 10.40 -1.77 9.24
N SER A 36 11.02 -2.08 8.09
CA SER A 36 12.05 -3.13 7.98
C SER A 36 11.61 -4.47 8.60
N VAL A 37 10.35 -4.86 8.38
CA VAL A 37 9.78 -6.13 8.89
C VAL A 37 10.50 -7.33 8.29
N PHE A 38 10.96 -7.18 7.05
CA PHE A 38 11.60 -8.22 6.26
C PHE A 38 13.11 -8.03 6.18
N THR A 39 13.85 -9.14 6.15
CA THR A 39 15.26 -9.19 5.72
C THR A 39 15.38 -10.09 4.49
N TYR A 40 16.55 -10.07 3.84
CA TYR A 40 16.84 -10.89 2.68
C TYR A 40 17.95 -11.88 3.01
N GLU A 41 17.60 -13.15 3.08
CA GLU A 41 18.48 -14.23 3.50
C GLU A 41 18.34 -15.40 2.50
N ASN A 42 19.47 -16.02 2.11
CA ASN A 42 19.48 -17.20 1.23
C ASN A 42 18.68 -17.01 -0.08
N GLY A 43 18.72 -15.80 -0.64
CA GLY A 43 18.00 -15.49 -1.87
C GLY A 43 16.48 -15.38 -1.69
N LYS A 44 15.96 -15.26 -0.46
CA LYS A 44 14.52 -15.14 -0.18
C LYS A 44 14.25 -14.08 0.89
N ALA A 45 13.04 -13.51 0.84
CA ALA A 45 12.60 -12.62 1.91
C ALA A 45 12.22 -13.43 3.14
N VAL A 46 12.62 -12.95 4.33
CA VAL A 46 12.34 -13.57 5.63
C VAL A 46 11.75 -12.51 6.56
N VAL A 47 10.78 -12.89 7.39
CA VAL A 47 10.16 -11.99 8.38
C VAL A 47 10.98 -12.06 9.67
N THR A 48 11.78 -11.03 9.92
CA THR A 48 12.71 -10.98 11.06
C THR A 48 12.16 -10.15 12.20
N TYR A 49 11.36 -9.11 11.89
CA TYR A 49 10.78 -8.22 12.90
C TYR A 49 9.25 -8.17 12.78
N PRO A 50 8.53 -9.27 13.09
CA PRO A 50 7.08 -9.32 12.96
C PRO A 50 6.37 -8.26 13.83
N ALA A 51 6.91 -7.94 15.00
CA ALA A 51 6.38 -6.91 15.90
C ALA A 51 6.42 -5.48 15.32
N ARG A 52 7.22 -5.24 14.28
CA ARG A 52 7.27 -3.94 13.58
C ARG A 52 6.20 -3.81 12.49
N CYS A 53 5.42 -4.88 12.25
CA CYS A 53 4.34 -4.82 11.29
C CYS A 53 3.14 -4.04 11.86
N ILE A 54 2.71 -3.01 11.16
CA ILE A 54 1.55 -2.21 11.57
C ILE A 54 0.27 -3.03 11.39
N SER A 55 -0.53 -3.15 12.45
CA SER A 55 -1.82 -3.84 12.45
C SER A 55 -2.73 -3.36 11.32
N GLY A 56 -3.11 -4.27 10.42
CA GLY A 56 -3.94 -3.98 9.25
C GLY A 56 -3.20 -3.52 8.00
N CYS A 57 -1.90 -3.23 8.07
CA CYS A 57 -1.12 -2.92 6.88
C CYS A 57 -0.91 -4.18 6.03
N THR A 58 -1.33 -4.12 4.76
CA THR A 58 -1.18 -5.19 3.75
C THR A 58 -0.42 -4.74 2.50
N ALA A 59 0.18 -3.55 2.53
CA ALA A 59 0.73 -2.90 1.35
C ALA A 59 1.83 -3.71 0.63
N CYS A 60 2.56 -4.56 1.36
CA CYS A 60 3.59 -5.42 0.77
C CYS A 60 3.03 -6.66 0.03
N ALA A 61 1.82 -7.12 0.34
CA ALA A 61 1.22 -8.29 -0.33
C ALA A 61 1.07 -8.10 -1.86
N PRO A 62 0.47 -6.99 -2.37
CA PRO A 62 0.32 -6.79 -3.81
C PRO A 62 1.66 -6.51 -4.54
N LEU A 63 2.74 -6.15 -3.82
CA LEU A 63 4.06 -5.94 -4.43
C LEU A 63 4.73 -7.25 -4.86
N CYS A 64 4.33 -8.36 -4.25
CA CYS A 64 4.87 -9.67 -4.59
C CYS A 64 4.19 -10.22 -5.85
N HIS A 65 4.89 -10.17 -6.97
CA HIS A 65 4.42 -10.72 -8.26
C HIS A 65 4.06 -12.22 -8.22
N LYS A 66 4.70 -13.00 -7.33
CA LYS A 66 4.45 -14.44 -7.12
C LYS A 66 3.37 -14.71 -6.08
N LYS A 67 2.82 -13.66 -5.45
CA LYS A 67 1.82 -13.77 -4.38
C LYS A 67 2.29 -14.70 -3.24
N ALA A 68 3.57 -14.57 -2.87
CA ALA A 68 4.20 -15.37 -1.82
C ALA A 68 3.93 -14.84 -0.40
N ILE A 69 3.35 -13.65 -0.27
CA ILE A 69 3.07 -13.00 1.01
C ILE A 69 1.57 -13.14 1.31
N SER A 70 1.24 -13.62 2.51
CA SER A 70 -0.12 -13.70 3.01
C SER A 70 -0.23 -13.10 4.40
N PHE A 71 -1.39 -12.57 4.75
CA PHE A 71 -1.68 -12.01 6.06
C PHE A 71 -2.72 -12.87 6.78
N PRO A 72 -2.79 -12.82 8.13
CA PRO A 72 -3.92 -13.39 8.84
C PRO A 72 -5.21 -12.73 8.32
N GLN A 73 -6.12 -13.55 7.84
CA GLN A 73 -7.41 -13.11 7.34
C GLN A 73 -8.22 -12.54 8.50
N LYS A 74 -8.45 -11.22 8.51
CA LYS A 74 -9.57 -10.66 9.27
C LYS A 74 -10.80 -11.22 8.58
N SER A 75 -11.60 -12.00 9.32
CA SER A 75 -12.87 -12.53 8.85
C SER A 75 -13.79 -11.38 8.46
N THR A 76 -13.65 -10.89 7.24
CA THR A 76 -14.61 -10.00 6.60
C THR A 76 -14.72 -10.50 5.18
N PRO A 77 -15.91 -11.00 4.77
CA PRO A 77 -16.10 -11.42 3.40
C PRO A 77 -15.72 -10.25 2.49
N PHE A 78 -14.86 -10.52 1.51
CA PHE A 78 -14.55 -9.57 0.45
C PHE A 78 -15.85 -9.30 -0.32
N VAL A 79 -16.62 -8.32 0.15
CA VAL A 79 -17.58 -7.65 -0.70
C VAL A 79 -16.70 -6.93 -1.71
N THR A 80 -16.73 -7.41 -2.95
CA THR A 80 -16.24 -6.65 -4.10
C THR A 80 -17.09 -5.40 -4.15
N VAL A 81 -16.67 -4.36 -3.42
CA VAL A 81 -17.15 -3.01 -3.64
C VAL A 81 -16.55 -2.65 -4.99
N LYS A 82 -17.32 -2.90 -6.06
CA LYS A 82 -17.08 -2.23 -7.33
C LYS A 82 -17.02 -0.76 -6.96
N SER A 83 -15.83 -0.18 -7.00
CA SER A 83 -15.65 1.26 -6.84
C SER A 83 -16.36 1.88 -8.02
N GLU A 84 -17.64 2.20 -7.83
CA GLU A 84 -18.31 3.23 -8.61
C GLU A 84 -17.36 4.43 -8.50
N LYS A 85 -16.72 4.76 -9.62
CA LYS A 85 -15.83 5.90 -9.74
C LYS A 85 -16.69 7.14 -9.51
N GLU A 86 -16.97 7.47 -8.25
CA GLU A 86 -17.48 8.77 -7.93
C GLU A 86 -16.43 9.75 -8.45
N LYS A 87 -16.83 10.57 -9.42
CA LYS A 87 -15.96 11.53 -10.10
C LYS A 87 -15.54 12.59 -9.09
N LEU A 88 -14.56 12.27 -8.26
CA LEU A 88 -13.97 13.19 -7.30
C LEU A 88 -13.32 14.38 -8.02
N LEU A 89 -12.92 14.18 -9.28
CA LEU A 89 -12.39 15.21 -10.17
C LEU A 89 -13.54 15.95 -10.86
N ARG A 90 -13.63 17.27 -10.62
CA ARG A 90 -14.43 18.19 -11.43
C ARG A 90 -13.55 19.00 -12.36
N LYS A 91 -14.08 19.36 -13.53
CA LYS A 91 -13.40 20.27 -14.46
C LYS A 91 -13.79 21.71 -14.12
N THR A 92 -12.81 22.58 -13.90
CA THR A 92 -13.03 24.00 -13.61
C THR A 92 -12.02 24.87 -14.37
N THR A 93 -12.28 26.17 -14.48
CA THR A 93 -11.43 27.13 -15.17
C THR A 93 -10.95 28.20 -14.19
N CYS A 94 -9.64 28.44 -14.16
CA CYS A 94 -9.06 29.41 -13.26
C CYS A 94 -9.47 30.85 -13.63
N PRO A 95 -10.06 31.63 -12.70
CA PRO A 95 -10.43 33.01 -12.97
C PRO A 95 -9.24 33.97 -13.10
N ARG A 96 -8.03 33.54 -12.72
CA ARG A 96 -6.81 34.36 -12.75
C ARG A 96 -6.04 34.27 -14.07
N CYS A 97 -5.86 33.05 -14.58
CA CYS A 97 -5.06 32.78 -15.78
C CYS A 97 -5.85 32.14 -16.92
N GLY A 98 -7.14 31.84 -16.73
CA GLY A 98 -7.99 31.24 -17.76
C GLY A 98 -7.72 29.76 -18.05
N LYS A 99 -6.78 29.11 -17.35
CA LYS A 99 -6.47 27.69 -17.55
C LYS A 99 -7.62 26.80 -17.08
N THR A 100 -8.06 25.86 -17.91
CA THR A 100 -9.02 24.82 -17.55
C THR A 100 -8.31 23.56 -17.08
N TYR A 101 -8.69 23.02 -15.92
CA TYR A 101 -8.02 21.87 -15.30
C TYR A 101 -9.02 21.02 -14.49
N TRP A 102 -8.60 19.81 -14.12
CA TRP A 102 -9.36 18.89 -13.28
C TRP A 102 -8.86 18.97 -11.86
N THR A 103 -9.76 19.09 -10.89
CA THR A 103 -9.41 19.21 -9.48
C THR A 103 -10.48 18.59 -8.58
N ASN A 104 -10.04 18.04 -7.45
CA ASN A 104 -10.93 17.63 -6.35
C ASN A 104 -11.09 18.75 -5.31
N ARG A 105 -10.38 19.86 -5.49
CA ARG A 105 -10.38 20.99 -4.56
C ARG A 105 -11.61 21.86 -4.77
N GLU A 106 -12.17 22.41 -3.71
CA GLU A 106 -13.30 23.36 -3.76
C GLU A 106 -12.96 24.68 -4.47
N SER A 107 -11.69 25.10 -4.50
CA SER A 107 -11.26 26.33 -5.19
C SER A 107 -11.12 26.17 -6.70
N ASP A 108 -11.55 27.19 -7.44
CA ASP A 108 -11.35 27.29 -8.89
C ASP A 108 -10.00 27.94 -9.25
N VAL A 109 -9.23 28.44 -8.27
CA VAL A 109 -7.89 29.00 -8.50
C VAL A 109 -6.87 27.87 -8.71
N CYS A 110 -6.15 27.88 -9.84
CA CYS A 110 -5.15 26.86 -10.13
C CYS A 110 -3.94 26.99 -9.19
N ILE A 111 -3.19 25.89 -9.02
CA ILE A 111 -2.03 25.82 -8.12
C ILE A 111 -1.00 26.92 -8.41
N ASP A 112 -0.77 27.24 -9.70
CA ASP A 112 0.17 28.29 -10.12
C ASP A 112 -0.25 29.71 -9.70
N CYS A 113 -1.56 29.97 -9.55
CA CYS A 113 -2.08 31.29 -9.21
C CYS A 113 -2.34 31.47 -7.71
N GLU A 114 -2.33 30.38 -6.95
CA GLU A 114 -2.55 30.41 -5.49
C GLU A 114 -1.27 30.70 -4.72
N SER A 115 -0.12 30.29 -5.22
CA SER A 115 1.17 30.47 -4.55
C SER A 115 2.16 31.22 -5.44
N PRO A 116 2.09 32.56 -5.49
CA PRO A 116 3.01 33.38 -6.29
C PRO A 116 4.33 33.69 -5.56
N TYR A 117 4.84 32.77 -4.73
CA TYR A 117 6.18 32.94 -4.13
C TYR A 117 7.28 32.78 -5.18
#